data_AF-A0A9P5NYN4-F1
#
_entry.id   AF-A0A9P5NYN4-F1
#
_cell.length_a   1.000
_cell.length_b   1.000
_cell.length_c   1.000
_cell.angle_alpha   90.00
_cell.angle_beta   90.00
_cell.angle_gamma   90.00
#
_symmetry.space_group_name_H-M   'P 1'
#
loop_
_entity.id
_entity.type
_entity.pdbx_description
1 polymer ?
#
loop_
_entity_poly.entity_id
_entity_poly.type
_entity_poly.pdbx_seq_one_letter_code
_entity_poly.pdbx_strand_id
1 'polypeptide(L)'
;HSMAAEHCAIFLTYDLNRIWYKALDAELWRSTYSKVFWSKLVWIVPIHRPSECHWVLAVVHLQLQEVHLFDSLAWRSSWRRDIPDISVFITRLVELANRNGYSMQTATK
;
A
#
# COMPACT_ATOMS: atom_id res chain seq x y z
N HIS A 1 -12.87 -3.71 20.72
CA HIS A 1 -12.72 -2.76 19.60
C HIS A 1 -11.27 -2.26 19.37
N SER A 2 -10.23 -2.64 20.14
CA SER A 2 -8.86 -2.07 19.96
C SER A 2 -7.86 -2.92 19.15
N MET A 3 -7.99 -4.25 19.06
CA MET A 3 -6.93 -5.08 18.45
C MET A 3 -6.72 -4.87 16.94
N ALA A 4 -7.77 -4.54 16.17
CA ALA A 4 -7.63 -4.36 14.72
C ALA A 4 -6.86 -3.08 14.35
N ALA A 5 -7.11 -1.98 15.07
CA ALA A 5 -6.41 -0.71 14.86
C ALA A 5 -4.93 -0.79 15.25
N GLU A 6 -4.58 -1.70 16.17
CA GLU A 6 -3.19 -1.93 16.58
C GLU A 6 -2.38 -2.65 15.49
N HIS A 7 -3.00 -3.52 14.69
CA HIS A 7 -2.29 -4.35 13.71
C HIS A 7 -2.46 -3.93 12.25
N CYS A 8 -3.40 -3.01 11.96
CA CYS A 8 -3.72 -2.60 10.60
C CYS A 8 -3.39 -1.12 10.33
N ALA A 9 -2.84 -0.83 9.15
CA ALA A 9 -2.79 0.51 8.57
C ALA A 9 -3.82 0.61 7.44
N ILE A 10 -4.62 1.67 7.42
CA ILE A 10 -5.53 1.96 6.30
C ILE A 10 -4.97 3.16 5.54
N PHE A 11 -4.72 2.95 4.26
CA PHE A 11 -4.23 3.99 3.36
C PHE A 11 -5.39 4.78 2.76
N LEU A 12 -5.12 6.04 2.42
CA LEU A 12 -6.07 6.86 1.69
C LEU A 12 -6.11 6.41 0.24
N THR A 13 -7.26 6.63 -0.39
CA THR A 13 -7.51 6.34 -1.80
C THR A 13 -6.55 7.05 -2.76
N TYR A 14 -5.88 8.10 -2.28
CA TYR A 14 -4.90 8.89 -3.03
C TYR A 14 -3.45 8.44 -2.80
N ASP A 15 -3.17 7.62 -1.80
CA ASP A 15 -1.79 7.27 -1.43
C ASP A 15 -1.13 6.44 -2.54
N LEU A 16 -1.85 5.50 -3.16
CA LEU A 16 -1.34 4.76 -4.32
C LEU A 16 -1.22 5.64 -5.56
N ASN A 17 -2.18 6.56 -5.80
CA ASN A 17 -2.15 7.47 -6.94
C ASN A 17 -0.90 8.37 -6.96
N ARG A 18 -0.29 8.62 -5.80
CA ARG A 18 0.98 9.36 -5.70
C ARG A 18 2.15 8.63 -6.34
N ILE A 19 2.07 7.30 -6.50
CA ILE A 19 3.02 6.54 -7.30
C ILE A 19 2.88 6.89 -8.78
N TRP A 20 1.65 6.97 -9.28
CA TRP A 20 1.36 7.27 -10.70
C TRP A 20 1.94 8.60 -11.16
N TYR A 21 1.83 9.64 -10.34
CA TYR A 21 2.36 10.97 -10.64
C TYR A 21 3.80 11.18 -10.16
N LYS A 22 4.49 10.12 -9.70
CA LYS A 22 5.89 10.16 -9.23
C LYS A 22 6.13 11.18 -8.13
N ALA A 23 5.23 11.24 -7.14
CA ALA A 23 5.36 12.13 -5.98
C ALA A 23 6.72 11.91 -5.29
N LEU A 24 7.29 12.98 -4.73
CA LEU A 24 8.56 12.92 -4.02
C LEU A 24 8.43 12.08 -2.73
N ASP A 25 9.53 11.47 -2.33
CA ASP A 25 9.63 10.67 -1.10
C ASP A 25 9.18 11.43 0.15
N ALA A 26 9.53 12.71 0.27
CA ALA A 26 9.11 13.55 1.39
C ALA A 26 7.58 13.75 1.45
N GLU A 27 6.93 13.84 0.29
CA GLU A 27 5.48 14.01 0.20
C GLU A 27 4.74 12.71 0.54
N LEU A 28 5.25 11.58 0.01
CA LEU A 28 4.74 10.26 0.32
C LEU A 28 4.89 9.96 1.82
N TRP A 29 6.05 10.26 2.41
CA TRP A 29 6.29 10.11 3.84
C TRP A 29 5.32 10.96 4.68
N ARG A 30 5.25 12.27 4.40
CA ARG A 30 4.38 13.19 5.15
C ARG A 30 2.91 12.74 5.16
N SER A 31 2.41 12.23 4.04
CA SER A 31 1.01 11.80 3.90
C SER A 31 0.71 10.44 4.54
N THR A 32 1.72 9.58 4.71
CA THR A 32 1.57 8.23 5.25
C THR A 32 2.06 8.08 6.70
N TYR A 33 2.84 9.02 7.20
CA TYR A 33 3.46 8.99 8.54
C TYR A 33 2.45 8.75 9.67
N SER A 34 1.33 9.47 9.67
CA SER A 34 0.31 9.36 10.73
C SER A 34 -0.36 7.98 10.81
N LYS A 35 -0.19 7.14 9.79
CA LYS A 35 -0.73 5.77 9.74
C LYS A 35 0.14 4.79 10.52
N VAL A 36 1.37 5.19 10.88
CA VAL A 36 2.36 4.37 11.59
C VAL A 36 2.50 3.00 10.93
N PHE A 37 2.48 2.98 9.59
CA PHE A 37 2.32 1.75 8.80
C PHE A 37 3.43 0.73 9.05
N TRP A 38 4.61 1.19 9.44
CA TRP A 38 5.77 0.36 9.78
C TRP A 38 5.58 -0.50 11.03
N SER A 39 4.61 -0.18 11.89
CA SER A 39 4.27 -1.02 13.06
C SER A 39 3.08 -1.95 12.81
N LYS A 40 2.50 -1.94 11.61
CA LYS A 40 1.28 -2.68 11.27
C LYS A 40 1.61 -3.89 10.41
N LEU A 41 1.04 -5.03 10.76
CA LEU A 41 1.25 -6.30 10.05
C LEU A 41 0.43 -6.38 8.76
N VAL A 42 -0.69 -5.67 8.72
CA VAL A 42 -1.63 -5.65 7.60
C VAL A 42 -1.80 -4.24 7.09
N TRP A 43 -1.65 -4.04 5.77
CA TRP A 43 -1.98 -2.77 5.13
C TRP A 43 -3.20 -2.94 4.25
N ILE A 44 -4.18 -2.07 4.43
CA ILE A 44 -5.37 -1.98 3.60
C ILE A 44 -5.19 -0.79 2.68
N VAL A 45 -5.14 -1.05 1.37
CA VAL A 45 -4.92 -0.05 0.33
C VAL A 45 -6.13 -0.03 -0.61
N PRO A 46 -7.07 0.92 -0.42
CA PRO A 46 -8.15 1.13 -1.37
C PRO A 46 -7.60 1.73 -2.68
N ILE A 47 -8.01 1.17 -3.81
CA ILE A 47 -7.54 1.58 -5.13
C ILE A 47 -8.75 1.98 -5.97
N HIS A 48 -8.77 3.24 -6.38
CA HIS A 48 -9.72 3.71 -7.38
C HIS A 48 -9.14 3.50 -8.77
N ARG A 49 -9.90 2.90 -9.69
CA ARG A 49 -9.56 2.83 -11.12
C ARG A 49 -10.44 3.82 -11.88
N PRO A 50 -10.00 5.07 -12.12
CA PRO A 50 -10.86 6.11 -12.69
C PRO A 50 -11.39 5.74 -14.08
N SER A 51 -10.59 5.05 -14.90
CA SER A 51 -10.98 4.62 -16.25
C SER A 51 -12.12 3.60 -16.26
N GLU A 52 -12.32 2.89 -15.16
CA GLU A 52 -13.33 1.84 -15.00
C GLU A 52 -14.49 2.29 -14.10
N CYS A 53 -14.39 3.48 -13.49
CA CYS A 53 -15.28 3.93 -12.42
C CYS A 53 -15.46 2.86 -11.33
N HIS A 54 -14.37 2.15 -11.00
CA HIS A 54 -14.40 0.93 -10.18
C HIS A 54 -13.41 1.02 -9.01
N TRP A 55 -13.76 0.38 -7.91
CA TRP A 55 -12.93 0.30 -6.70
C TRP A 55 -12.49 -1.13 -6.45
N VAL A 56 -11.21 -1.28 -6.13
CA VAL A 56 -10.63 -2.55 -5.68
C VAL A 56 -9.84 -2.35 -4.40
N LEU A 57 -9.51 -3.44 -3.73
CA LEU A 57 -8.82 -3.41 -2.44
C LEU A 57 -7.57 -4.28 -2.52
N ALA A 58 -6.40 -3.71 -2.26
CA ALA A 58 -5.20 -4.48 -1.99
C ALA A 58 -5.01 -4.63 -0.48
N VAL A 59 -4.75 -5.85 -0.03
CA VAL A 59 -4.39 -6.18 1.35
C VAL A 59 -2.97 -6.73 1.35
N VAL A 60 -2.05 -6.04 2.01
CA VAL A 60 -0.65 -6.43 2.11
C VAL A 60 -0.43 -7.10 3.46
N HIS A 61 0.01 -8.35 3.45
CA HIS A 61 0.39 -9.12 4.62
C HIS A 61 1.92 -9.17 4.70
N LEU A 62 2.53 -8.26 5.47
CA LEU A 62 3.99 -8.11 5.50
C LEU A 62 4.72 -9.37 5.97
N GLN A 63 4.18 -10.05 7.00
CA GLN A 63 4.79 -11.28 7.53
C GLN A 63 4.72 -12.46 6.55
N LEU A 64 3.63 -12.54 5.79
CA LEU A 64 3.44 -13.60 4.79
C LEU A 64 4.13 -13.28 3.48
N GLN A 65 4.59 -12.03 3.29
CA GLN A 65 5.11 -11.52 2.03
C GLN A 65 4.10 -11.67 0.88
N GLU A 66 2.81 -11.49 1.20
CA GLU A 66 1.71 -11.66 0.27
C GLU A 66 0.93 -10.37 0.06
N VAL A 67 0.42 -10.19 -1.17
CA VAL A 67 -0.54 -9.15 -1.52
C VAL A 67 -1.78 -9.83 -2.08
N HIS A 68 -2.92 -9.59 -1.46
CA HIS A 68 -4.21 -10.06 -1.96
C HIS A 68 -4.96 -8.89 -2.59
N LEU A 69 -5.27 -9.01 -3.89
CA LEU A 69 -6.08 -8.04 -4.61
C LEU A 69 -7.52 -8.54 -4.71
N PHE A 70 -8.43 -7.84 -4.05
CA PHE A 70 -9.86 -8.12 -4.09
C PHE A 70 -10.52 -7.22 -5.13
N ASP A 71 -11.04 -7.85 -6.18
CA ASP A 71 -11.76 -7.20 -7.27
C ASP A 71 -13.13 -7.87 -7.42
N SER A 72 -14.20 -7.16 -7.05
CA SER A 72 -15.56 -7.68 -7.07
C SER A 72 -16.09 -7.98 -8.48
N LEU A 73 -15.45 -7.42 -9.51
CA LEU A 73 -15.80 -7.65 -10.91
C LEU A 73 -14.87 -8.68 -11.58
N ALA A 74 -13.85 -9.14 -10.85
CA ALA A 74 -12.86 -10.12 -11.31
C ALA A 74 -12.21 -9.76 -12.67
N TRP A 75 -12.09 -8.47 -12.99
CA TRP A 75 -11.52 -7.99 -14.25
C TRP A 75 -9.99 -8.11 -14.27
N ARG A 76 -9.51 -9.33 -14.54
CA ARG A 76 -8.08 -9.68 -14.54
C ARG A 76 -7.21 -8.84 -15.47
N SER A 77 -7.77 -8.30 -16.55
CA SER A 77 -7.06 -7.40 -17.46
C SER A 77 -6.54 -6.15 -16.76
N SER A 78 -7.26 -5.65 -15.76
CA SER A 78 -6.92 -4.44 -15.02
C SER A 78 -5.86 -4.67 -13.94
N TRP A 79 -5.73 -5.91 -13.45
CA TRP A 79 -4.73 -6.27 -12.44
C TRP A 79 -3.30 -6.06 -12.93
N ARG A 80 -3.08 -6.17 -14.24
CA ARG A 80 -1.77 -5.91 -14.86
C ARG A 80 -1.27 -4.49 -14.63
N ARG A 81 -2.18 -3.53 -14.38
CA ARG A 81 -1.84 -2.15 -14.03
C ARG A 81 -1.63 -1.99 -12.53
N ASP A 82 -2.53 -2.56 -11.71
CA ASP A 82 -2.48 -2.35 -10.25
C ASP A 82 -1.24 -3.00 -9.61
N ILE A 83 -0.86 -4.22 -10.02
CA ILE A 83 0.20 -5.00 -9.34
C ILE A 83 1.56 -4.28 -9.35
N PRO A 84 2.07 -3.74 -10.48
CA PRO A 84 3.29 -2.94 -10.48
C PRO A 84 3.23 -1.73 -9.54
N ASP A 85 2.11 -1.01 -9.54
CA ASP A 85 1.95 0.19 -8.70
C ASP A 85 1.93 -0.16 -7.22
N ILE A 86 1.23 -1.23 -6.83
CA ILE A 86 1.23 -1.76 -5.47
C ILE A 86 2.65 -2.18 -5.07
N SER A 87 3.39 -2.84 -5.94
CA SER A 87 4.78 -3.25 -5.66
C SER A 87 5.68 -2.03 -5.42
N VAL A 88 5.62 -1.02 -6.29
CA VAL A 88 6.41 0.22 -6.13
C VAL A 88 6.02 0.95 -4.86
N PHE A 89 4.72 1.00 -4.54
CA PHE A 89 4.21 1.60 -3.33
C PHE A 89 4.78 0.92 -2.08
N ILE A 90 4.71 -0.40 -2.01
CA ILE A 90 5.25 -1.18 -0.88
C ILE A 90 6.75 -0.93 -0.74
N THR A 91 7.52 -1.07 -1.81
CA THR A 91 8.97 -0.88 -1.79
C THR A 91 9.35 0.51 -1.29
N ARG A 92 8.74 1.57 -1.85
CA ARG A 92 9.03 2.95 -1.45
C ARG A 92 8.68 3.22 0.01
N LEU A 93 7.55 2.71 0.50
CA LEU A 93 7.17 2.89 1.90
C LEU A 93 8.11 2.16 2.86
N VAL A 94 8.54 0.95 2.53
CA VAL A 94 9.52 0.21 3.34
C VAL A 94 10.87 0.93 3.36
N GLU A 95 11.35 1.38 2.20
CA GLU A 95 12.59 2.17 2.11
C GLU A 95 12.50 3.49 2.89
N LEU A 96 11.34 4.16 2.85
CA LEU A 96 11.09 5.38 3.61
C LEU A 96 11.09 5.11 5.12
N ALA A 97 10.41 4.06 5.57
CA ALA A 97 10.41 3.68 6.98
C ALA A 97 11.84 3.40 7.47
N ASN A 98 12.60 2.58 6.74
CA ASN A 98 13.99 2.25 7.07
C ASN A 98 14.89 3.50 7.12
N ARG A 99 14.79 4.40 6.13
CA ARG A 99 15.55 5.67 6.12
C ARG A 99 15.21 6.60 7.27
N ASN A 100 13.99 6.51 7.82
CA ASN A 100 13.53 7.30 8.97
C ASN A 100 13.70 6.56 10.32
N GLY A 101 14.45 5.46 10.35
CA GLY A 101 14.78 4.74 11.60
C GLY A 101 13.74 3.70 12.04
N TYR A 102 12.72 3.41 11.23
CA TYR A 102 11.72 2.39 11.50
C TYR A 102 12.05 1.12 10.74
N SER A 103 12.65 0.14 11.43
CA SER A 103 13.10 -1.10 10.81
C SER A 103 11.92 -1.91 10.26
N MET A 104 11.95 -2.13 8.96
CA MET A 104 11.01 -2.96 8.21
C MET A 104 11.81 -3.93 7.35
N GLN A 105 11.50 -5.22 7.46
CA GLN A 105 12.10 -6.23 6.60
C GLN A 105 11.53 -6.11 5.19
N THR A 106 12.37 -5.84 4.20
CA THR A 106 12.04 -6.12 2.79
C THR A 106 12.26 -7.60 2.53
N ALA A 107 11.40 -8.21 1.71
CA ALA A 107 11.78 -9.45 1.04
C ALA A 107 12.91 -9.12 0.07
N THR A 108 14.17 -9.35 0.47
CA THR A 108 15.29 -9.40 -0.45
C THR A 108 15.09 -10.61 -1.35
N LYS A 109 14.77 -10.38 -2.63
CA LYS A 109 15.06 -11.33 -3.69
C LYS A 109 16.10 -10.72 -4.60
#